data_AF-A0A815E1Q7-F1
#
_entry.id   AF-A0A815E1Q7-F1
#
_cell.length_a   1.000
_cell.length_b   1.000
_cell.length_c   1.000
_cell.angle_alpha   90.00
_cell.angle_beta   90.00
_cell.angle_gamma   90.00
#
_symmetry.space_group_name_H-M   'P 1'
#
loop_
_entity.id
_entity.type
_entity.pdbx_description
1 polymer ?
#
loop_
_entity_poly.entity_id
_entity_poly.type
_entity_poly.pdbx_seq_one_letter_code
_entity_poly.pdbx_strand_id
1 'polypeptide(L)'
;ILQTQLNITRTVSGITLPVRCYKVNGVEVGSCLYPDLCKILAALLPTFNAKDCPPKFLPYGIDCTCPFNIPAQLLTIVAEKLTLPDAQATVANFMATGDFVIRLDTSDTIGKFGCVVIKFTVKSQKPGK
;
A
#
# COMPACT_ATOMS: atom_id res chain seq x y z
N ILE A 1 0.20 -4.97 -17.73
CA ILE A 1 0.97 -3.92 -17.02
C ILE A 1 0.02 -3.30 -16.01
N LEU A 2 0.39 -3.28 -14.72
CA LEU A 2 -0.48 -2.74 -13.67
C LEU A 2 -0.04 -1.31 -13.32
N GLN A 3 -0.63 -0.32 -13.97
CA GLN A 3 -0.31 1.08 -13.71
C GLN A 3 -1.13 1.60 -12.53
N THR A 4 -0.50 2.31 -11.61
CA THR A 4 -1.14 2.82 -10.39
C THR A 4 -0.65 4.23 -10.07
N GLN A 5 -1.56 5.18 -9.99
CA GLN A 5 -1.29 6.51 -9.45
C GLN A 5 -1.63 6.51 -7.96
N LEU A 6 -0.63 6.80 -7.14
CA LEU A 6 -0.80 6.96 -5.69
C LEU A 6 -0.67 8.44 -5.33
N ASN A 7 -1.61 8.95 -4.53
CA ASN A 7 -1.56 10.28 -3.94
C ASN A 7 -1.81 10.17 -2.45
N ILE A 8 -0.92 10.72 -1.66
CA ILE A 8 -0.96 10.67 -0.20
C ILE A 8 -0.84 12.10 0.32
N THR A 9 -1.80 12.52 1.12
CA THR A 9 -1.71 13.75 1.91
C THR A 9 -1.69 13.41 3.39
N ARG A 10 -0.99 14.24 4.16
CA ARG A 10 -0.91 14.15 5.62
C ARG A 10 -1.27 15.49 6.22
N THR A 11 -2.21 15.49 7.15
CA THR A 11 -2.59 16.65 7.95
C THR A 11 -2.01 16.53 9.35
N VAL A 12 -1.31 17.57 9.79
CA VAL A 12 -0.76 17.68 11.16
C VAL A 12 -1.00 19.10 11.66
N SER A 13 -1.59 19.23 12.84
CA SER A 13 -1.89 20.53 13.45
C SER A 13 -2.64 21.49 12.51
N GLY A 14 -3.56 20.97 11.70
CA GLY A 14 -4.35 21.73 10.73
C GLY A 14 -3.66 22.04 9.40
N ILE A 15 -2.38 21.69 9.23
CA ILE A 15 -1.64 21.90 7.98
C ILE A 15 -1.63 20.60 7.17
N THR A 16 -2.15 20.63 5.95
CA THR A 16 -2.14 19.51 5.01
C THR A 16 -0.95 19.61 4.06
N LEU A 17 -0.08 18.60 4.08
CA LEU A 17 1.09 18.51 3.22
C LEU A 17 1.03 17.26 2.34
N PRO A 18 1.36 17.35 1.05
CA PRO A 18 1.50 16.16 0.22
C PRO A 18 2.75 15.38 0.63
N VAL A 19 2.62 14.07 0.77
CA VAL A 19 3.78 13.18 0.85
C VAL A 19 4.34 13.05 -0.56
N ARG A 20 5.59 13.43 -0.78
CA ARG A 20 6.18 13.40 -2.13
C ARG A 20 6.52 11.98 -2.58
N CYS A 21 6.81 11.83 -3.87
CA CYS A 21 7.50 10.65 -4.39
C CYS A 21 9.00 10.75 -4.04
N TYR A 22 9.54 9.70 -3.43
CA TYR A 22 10.95 9.58 -3.07
C TYR A 22 11.54 8.32 -3.68
N LYS A 23 12.83 8.37 -4.06
CA LYS A 23 13.57 7.21 -4.52
C LYS A 23 14.42 6.66 -3.37
N VAL A 24 14.11 5.45 -2.91
CA VAL A 24 14.83 4.75 -1.84
C VAL A 24 15.39 3.45 -2.40
N ASN A 25 16.72 3.28 -2.36
CA ASN A 25 17.42 2.11 -2.88
C ASN A 25 17.02 1.74 -4.33
N GLY A 26 16.80 2.76 -5.18
CA GLY A 26 16.41 2.56 -6.57
C GLY A 26 14.90 2.42 -6.81
N VAL A 27 14.08 2.30 -5.76
CA VAL A 27 12.64 2.12 -5.83
C VAL A 27 11.89 3.40 -5.46
N GLU A 28 10.84 3.72 -6.21
CA GLU A 28 9.96 4.86 -5.94
C GLU A 28 8.96 4.55 -4.80
N VAL A 29 8.79 5.46 -3.85
CA VAL A 29 7.94 5.31 -2.67
C VAL A 29 7.20 6.63 -2.38
N GLY A 30 5.91 6.57 -2.09
CA GLY A 30 5.08 7.73 -1.74
C GLY A 30 4.07 8.09 -2.82
N SER A 31 3.79 9.38 -3.03
CA SER A 31 2.85 9.82 -4.07
C SER A 31 3.49 9.78 -5.46
N CYS A 32 3.61 8.57 -6.02
CA CYS A 32 4.22 8.32 -7.31
C CYS A 32 3.20 7.82 -8.34
N LEU A 33 3.52 8.01 -9.62
CA LEU A 33 2.94 7.19 -10.69
C LEU A 33 3.79 5.94 -10.78
N TYR A 34 3.22 4.80 -10.44
CA TYR A 34 3.83 3.49 -10.60
C TYR A 34 3.44 2.93 -11.97
N PRO A 35 4.33 2.91 -12.97
CA PRO A 35 3.97 2.45 -14.32
C PRO A 35 3.64 0.97 -14.35
N ASP A 36 4.29 0.21 -13.48
CA ASP A 36 4.05 -1.22 -13.29
C ASP A 36 4.27 -1.59 -11.81
N LEU A 37 3.20 -1.55 -11.03
CA LEU A 37 3.23 -1.86 -9.60
C LEU A 37 3.79 -3.26 -9.34
N CYS A 38 3.61 -4.19 -10.28
CA CYS A 38 4.18 -5.53 -10.19
C CYS A 38 5.70 -5.55 -10.16
N LYS A 39 6.37 -4.67 -10.92
CA LYS A 39 7.84 -4.55 -10.89
C LYS A 39 8.33 -4.00 -9.55
N ILE A 40 7.58 -3.06 -8.98
CA ILE A 40 7.91 -2.48 -7.67
C ILE A 40 7.79 -3.51 -6.56
N LEU A 41 6.70 -4.30 -6.55
CA LEU A 41 6.53 -5.38 -5.58
C LEU A 41 7.61 -6.44 -5.73
N ALA A 42 7.96 -6.86 -6.95
CA ALA A 42 9.04 -7.82 -7.18
C ALA A 42 10.41 -7.30 -6.74
N ALA A 43 10.68 -6.00 -6.88
CA ALA A 43 11.93 -5.39 -6.44
C ALA A 43 12.03 -5.27 -4.91
N LEU A 44 10.92 -4.93 -4.25
CA LEU A 44 10.89 -4.76 -2.79
C LEU A 44 10.78 -6.09 -2.04
N LEU A 45 10.18 -7.11 -2.67
CA LEU A 45 9.89 -8.40 -2.06
C LEU A 45 10.44 -9.55 -2.94
N PRO A 46 11.76 -9.60 -3.19
CA PRO A 46 12.35 -10.52 -4.17
C PRO A 46 12.24 -12.00 -3.78
N THR A 47 12.12 -12.29 -2.48
CA THR A 47 11.94 -13.67 -1.98
C THR A 47 10.48 -14.05 -1.78
N PHE A 48 9.56 -13.09 -1.89
CA PHE A 48 8.15 -13.30 -1.63
C PHE A 48 7.52 -14.10 -2.77
N ASN A 49 7.07 -15.30 -2.46
CA ASN A 49 6.43 -16.20 -3.40
C ASN A 49 5.03 -16.59 -2.91
N ALA A 50 4.29 -17.36 -3.73
CA ALA A 50 2.92 -17.75 -3.40
C ALA A 50 2.79 -18.54 -2.08
N LYS A 51 3.84 -19.20 -1.59
CA LYS A 51 3.83 -19.89 -0.29
C LYS A 51 3.94 -18.92 0.89
N ASP A 52 4.48 -17.73 0.65
CA ASP A 52 4.56 -16.64 1.61
C ASP A 52 3.32 -15.75 1.57
N CYS A 53 2.36 -16.04 0.68
CA CYS A 53 1.06 -15.38 0.70
C CYS A 53 0.47 -15.49 2.11
N PRO A 54 0.01 -14.38 2.69
CA PRO A 54 -0.75 -14.45 3.92
C PRO A 54 -1.87 -15.47 3.75
N PRO A 55 -2.04 -16.42 4.68
CA PRO A 55 -2.94 -17.57 4.53
C PRO A 55 -4.41 -17.17 4.33
N LYS A 56 -4.70 -15.87 4.48
CA LYS A 56 -6.02 -15.27 4.40
C LYS A 56 -6.42 -14.84 3.00
N PHE A 57 -5.51 -14.77 2.03
CA PHE A 57 -5.86 -14.46 0.64
C PHE A 57 -6.20 -15.71 -0.18
N LEU A 58 -5.54 -16.84 0.13
CA LEU A 58 -5.73 -18.12 -0.56
C LEU A 58 -7.19 -18.62 -0.54
N PRO A 59 -7.94 -18.56 0.58
CA PRO A 59 -9.33 -19.03 0.63
C PRO A 59 -10.28 -18.25 -0.29
N TYR A 60 -9.89 -17.03 -0.67
CA TYR A 60 -10.70 -16.16 -1.53
C TYR A 60 -10.27 -16.20 -2.99
N GLY A 61 -9.27 -17.02 -3.34
CA GLY A 61 -8.74 -17.11 -4.70
C GLY A 61 -8.09 -15.80 -5.17
N ILE A 62 -7.62 -14.97 -4.23
CA ILE A 62 -6.94 -13.71 -4.55
C ILE A 62 -5.45 -14.01 -4.59
N ASP A 63 -4.84 -13.81 -5.76
CA ASP A 63 -3.39 -13.91 -5.88
C ASP A 63 -2.74 -12.83 -5.01
N CYS A 64 -1.67 -13.18 -4.29
CA CYS A 64 -0.86 -12.19 -3.58
C CYS A 64 0.42 -11.82 -4.36
N THR A 65 0.66 -12.52 -5.46
CA THR A 65 1.78 -12.30 -6.38
C THR A 65 1.25 -11.78 -7.71
N CYS A 66 2.07 -11.04 -8.44
CA CYS A 66 1.71 -10.62 -9.79
C CYS A 66 1.87 -11.77 -10.81
N PRO A 67 1.04 -11.80 -11.88
CA PRO A 67 -0.13 -10.94 -12.11
C PRO A 67 -1.28 -11.27 -11.16
N PHE A 68 -1.99 -10.25 -10.68
CA PHE A 68 -3.11 -10.43 -9.76
C PHE A 68 -4.35 -10.93 -10.50
N ASN A 69 -4.84 -12.13 -10.15
CA ASN A 69 -6.21 -12.52 -10.46
C ASN A 69 -7.10 -12.25 -9.24
N ILE A 70 -8.13 -11.43 -9.44
CA ILE A 70 -9.15 -11.14 -8.43
C ILE A 70 -10.48 -11.65 -8.97
N PRO A 71 -11.09 -12.68 -8.37
CA PRO A 71 -12.37 -13.18 -8.82
C PRO A 71 -13.45 -12.10 -8.60
N ALA A 72 -14.37 -11.98 -9.57
CA ALA A 72 -15.52 -11.11 -9.47
C ALA A 72 -16.55 -11.72 -8.50
N GLN A 73 -16.32 -11.55 -7.19
CA GLN A 73 -17.16 -12.09 -6.14
C GLN A 73 -17.24 -11.16 -4.93
N LEU A 74 -18.27 -11.35 -4.10
CA LEU A 74 -18.37 -10.64 -2.83
C LEU A 74 -17.35 -11.20 -1.85
N LEU A 75 -16.50 -10.33 -1.33
CA LEU A 75 -15.48 -10.67 -0.34
C LEU A 75 -15.85 -10.06 1.01
N THR A 76 -16.03 -10.89 2.03
CA THR A 76 -16.24 -10.44 3.41
C THR A 76 -15.01 -10.77 4.24
N ILE A 77 -14.23 -9.74 4.59
CA ILE A 77 -13.06 -9.84 5.47
C ILE A 77 -13.51 -9.44 6.88
N VAL A 78 -13.43 -10.36 7.86
CA VAL A 78 -13.89 -10.12 9.24
C VAL A 78 -12.71 -10.08 10.21
N ALA A 79 -12.61 -9.00 10.98
CA ALA A 79 -11.75 -8.86 12.16
C ALA A 79 -10.26 -9.22 11.94
N GLU A 80 -9.68 -8.67 10.88
CA GLU A 80 -8.26 -8.84 10.57
C GLU A 80 -7.36 -7.97 11.45
N LYS A 81 -6.38 -8.62 12.10
CA LYS A 81 -5.33 -7.94 12.86
C LYS A 81 -4.03 -8.03 12.09
N LEU A 82 -3.47 -6.87 11.76
CA LEU A 82 -2.18 -6.74 11.09
C LEU A 82 -1.18 -6.12 12.08
N THR A 83 -0.04 -6.80 12.25
CA THR A 83 1.09 -6.23 13.00
C THR A 83 1.91 -5.40 12.03
N LEU A 84 2.01 -4.09 12.29
CA LEU A 84 2.84 -3.20 11.50
C LEU A 84 4.26 -3.13 12.08
N PRO A 85 5.32 -3.17 11.25
CA PRO A 85 6.68 -2.95 11.73
C PRO A 85 6.84 -1.51 12.23
N ASP A 86 7.86 -1.26 13.04
CA ASP A 86 8.20 0.10 13.47
C ASP A 86 8.53 0.96 12.23
N ALA A 87 7.72 2.00 12.00
CA ALA A 87 7.87 2.89 10.86
C ALA A 87 9.27 3.53 10.80
N GLN A 88 9.91 3.79 11.95
CA GLN A 88 11.25 4.38 12.00
C GLN A 88 12.33 3.44 11.43
N ALA A 89 12.10 2.13 11.51
CA ALA A 89 13.00 1.10 10.99
C ALA A 89 12.71 0.73 9.52
N THR A 90 11.79 1.41 8.85
CA THR A 90 11.39 1.09 7.48
C THR A 90 11.46 2.29 6.52
N VAL A 91 11.30 2.01 5.23
CA VAL A 91 11.12 3.04 4.19
C VAL A 91 9.83 3.87 4.37
N ALA A 92 8.94 3.45 5.29
CA ALA A 92 7.70 4.14 5.62
C ALA A 92 7.84 5.15 6.77
N ASN A 93 9.04 5.68 7.01
CA ASN A 93 9.29 6.70 8.03
C ASN A 93 8.42 7.97 7.88
N PHE A 94 7.88 8.22 6.68
CA PHE A 94 6.92 9.30 6.40
C PHE A 94 5.56 9.09 7.09
N MET A 95 5.24 7.86 7.52
CA MET A 95 4.05 7.51 8.30
C MET A 95 4.18 7.92 9.78
N ALA A 96 4.60 9.16 10.02
CA ALA A 96 4.59 9.76 11.35
C ALA A 96 3.17 10.21 11.75
N THR A 97 2.96 10.47 13.04
CA THR A 97 1.66 10.88 13.62
C THR A 97 0.92 11.92 12.78
N GLY A 98 -0.34 11.67 12.42
CA GLY A 98 -1.16 12.60 11.64
C GLY A 98 -2.34 11.91 10.97
N ASP A 99 -3.18 12.72 10.32
CA ASP A 99 -4.32 12.23 9.53
C ASP A 99 -3.90 12.08 8.07
N PHE A 100 -4.12 10.90 7.51
CA PHE A 100 -3.73 10.56 6.15
C PHE A 100 -4.95 10.39 5.26
N VAL A 101 -4.85 10.90 4.04
CA VAL A 101 -5.75 10.56 2.94
C VAL A 101 -4.90 9.96 1.84
N ILE A 102 -5.21 8.71 1.49
CA ILE A 102 -4.60 7.99 0.39
C ILE A 102 -5.63 7.86 -0.72
N ARG A 103 -5.26 8.25 -1.93
CA ARG A 103 -6.02 8.00 -3.15
C ARG A 103 -5.18 7.14 -4.09
N LEU A 104 -5.78 6.05 -4.54
CA LEU A 104 -5.20 5.07 -5.44
C LEU A 104 -6.10 4.98 -6.68
N ASP A 105 -5.56 5.31 -7.85
CA ASP A 105 -6.23 5.09 -9.14
C ASP A 105 -5.42 4.05 -9.91
N THR A 106 -6.03 2.92 -10.29
CA THR A 106 -5.34 1.80 -10.96
C THR A 106 -5.97 1.41 -12.30
N SER A 107 -5.12 1.01 -13.23
CA SER A 107 -5.48 0.66 -14.60
C SER A 107 -4.56 -0.41 -15.17
N ASP A 108 -5.08 -1.18 -16.11
CA ASP A 108 -4.33 -2.13 -16.92
C ASP A 108 -4.39 -1.78 -18.41
N THR A 109 -4.09 -2.73 -19.28
CA THR A 109 -4.15 -2.56 -20.74
C THR A 109 -5.56 -2.42 -21.30
N ILE A 110 -6.59 -2.80 -20.54
CA ILE A 110 -8.01 -2.69 -20.92
C ILE A 110 -8.56 -1.34 -20.48
N GLY A 111 -8.15 -0.85 -19.31
CA GLY A 111 -8.49 0.49 -18.84
C GLY A 111 -8.42 0.65 -17.33
N LYS A 112 -9.10 1.68 -16.82
CA LYS A 112 -9.21 1.90 -15.37
C LYS A 112 -10.18 0.89 -14.77
N PHE A 113 -9.74 0.19 -13.73
CA PHE A 113 -10.57 -0.83 -13.05
C PHE A 113 -10.67 -0.61 -11.54
N GLY A 114 -9.96 0.37 -10.96
CA GLY A 114 -10.08 0.67 -9.54
C GLY A 114 -9.76 2.12 -9.17
N CYS A 115 -10.55 2.66 -8.24
CA CYS A 115 -10.30 3.93 -7.58
C CYS A 115 -10.64 3.75 -6.10
N VAL A 116 -9.65 3.87 -5.23
CA VAL A 116 -9.80 3.67 -3.78
C VAL A 116 -9.35 4.93 -3.05
N VAL A 117 -10.16 5.41 -2.12
CA VAL A 117 -9.80 6.49 -1.19
C VAL A 117 -9.83 5.94 0.23
N ILE A 118 -8.70 5.98 0.91
CA ILE A 118 -8.54 5.50 2.29
C ILE A 118 -8.24 6.71 3.17
N LYS A 119 -8.96 6.83 4.28
CA LYS A 119 -8.73 7.87 5.30
C LYS A 119 -8.44 7.18 6.63
N PHE A 120 -7.34 7.54 7.28
CA PHE A 120 -6.96 6.97 8.57
C PHE A 120 -6.08 7.93 9.36
N THR A 121 -5.97 7.71 10.67
CA THR A 121 -5.11 8.48 11.56
C THR A 121 -4.01 7.56 12.09
N VAL A 122 -2.76 8.03 12.02
CA VAL A 122 -1.63 7.39 12.68
C VAL A 122 -1.33 8.12 13.98
N LYS A 123 -1.18 7.38 15.08
CA LYS A 123 -0.70 7.90 16.36
C LYS A 123 0.54 7.13 16.77
N SER A 124 1.65 7.85 16.98
CA SER A 124 2.82 7.25 17.61
C SER A 124 2.44 6.79 19.02
N GLN A 125 2.68 5.51 19.31
CA GLN A 125 2.65 5.05 20.69
C GLN A 125 3.98 5.43 21.33
N LYS A 126 3.93 6.11 22.48
CA LYS A 126 5.13 6.29 23.31
C LYS A 126 5.61 4.89 23.72
N PRO A 127 6.93 4.59 23.70
CA PRO A 127 7.43 3.42 24.39
C PRO A 127 6.93 3.50 25.84
N GLY A 128 6.28 2.42 26.28
CA GLY A 128 5.69 2.33 27.61
C GLY A 128 6.73 2.73 28.67
N LYS A 129 6.28 3.53 29.62
CA LYS A 129 6.99 3.75 30.88
C LYS A 129 6.87 2.49 31.73
#